data_AF-A0A3B0WDB2-F1
#
_entry.id   AF-A0A3B0WDB2-F1
#
_cell.length_a   1.000
_cell.length_b   1.000
_cell.length_c   1.000
_cell.angle_alpha   90.00
_cell.angle_beta   90.00
_cell.angle_gamma   90.00
#
_symmetry.space_group_name_H-M   'P 1'
#
loop_
_entity.id
_entity.type
_entity.pdbx_description
1 polymer ?
#
loop_
_entity_poly.entity_id
_entity_poly.type
_entity_poly.pdbx_seq_one_letter_code
_entity_poly.pdbx_strand_id
1 'polypeptide(L)'
;MSSIKAYRIVKSKWVNTAFDGEGAKRYGGRWNSKGVVCVYLANSISLAMLEILVHINQQSLLKHYQLFELELPIKQIQRLDP
;
A
#
# COMPACT_ATOMS: atom_id res chain seq x y z
N MET A 1 0.96 24.45 4.45
CA MET A 1 1.43 23.66 3.28
C MET A 1 0.39 22.57 3.03
N SER A 2 -0.04 22.36 1.79
CA SER A 2 -1.11 21.40 1.48
C SER A 2 -0.56 19.96 1.38
N SER A 3 -1.27 18.99 1.99
CA SER A 3 -0.96 17.56 1.97
C SER A 3 -2.19 16.75 1.55
N ILE A 4 -1.99 15.48 1.18
CA ILE A 4 -3.06 14.49 1.02
C ILE A 4 -2.83 13.31 1.94
N LYS A 5 -3.91 12.61 2.31
CA LYS A 5 -3.84 11.37 3.06
C LYS A 5 -3.70 10.17 2.12
N ALA A 6 -2.88 9.22 2.53
CA ALA A 6 -2.68 7.96 1.85
C ALA A 6 -2.64 6.81 2.88
N TYR A 7 -3.05 5.64 2.46
CA TYR A 7 -3.30 4.50 3.35
C TYR A 7 -2.60 3.25 2.85
N ARG A 8 -2.05 2.46 3.77
CA ARG A 8 -1.47 1.15 3.48
C ARG A 8 -1.87 0.16 4.54
N ILE A 9 -2.30 -1.02 4.12
CA ILE A 9 -2.59 -2.12 5.04
C ILE A 9 -1.60 -3.25 4.74
N VAL A 10 -0.90 -3.72 5.76
CA VAL A 10 0.10 -4.80 5.65
C VAL A 10 -0.13 -5.86 6.72
N LYS A 11 0.36 -7.08 6.50
CA LYS A 11 0.36 -8.10 7.56
C LYS A 11 1.27 -7.65 8.70
N SER A 12 0.85 -7.83 9.96
CA SER A 12 1.58 -7.37 11.16
C SER A 12 3.04 -7.83 11.19
N LYS A 13 3.34 -9.01 10.66
CA LYS A 13 4.73 -9.52 10.56
C LYS A 13 5.66 -8.70 9.67
N TRP A 14 5.14 -7.82 8.82
CA TRP A 14 5.88 -6.99 7.87
C TRP A 14 5.83 -5.49 8.22
N VAL A 15 5.40 -5.14 9.43
CA VAL A 15 5.28 -3.74 9.87
C VAL A 15 6.61 -3.00 9.80
N ASN A 16 7.71 -3.64 10.22
CA ASN A 16 9.04 -3.03 10.21
C ASN A 16 9.62 -2.82 8.80
N THR A 17 9.07 -3.53 7.81
CA THR A 17 9.49 -3.49 6.41
C THR A 17 8.39 -2.95 5.51
N ALA A 18 7.41 -2.23 6.07
CA ALA A 18 6.19 -1.86 5.34
C ALA A 18 6.46 -0.96 4.12
N PHE A 19 7.57 -0.21 4.15
CA PHE A 19 7.92 0.83 3.17
C PHE A 19 9.24 0.58 2.42
N ASP A 20 9.84 -0.61 2.52
CA ASP A 20 11.10 -0.93 1.80
C ASP A 20 10.89 -1.32 0.33
N GLY A 21 9.66 -1.63 -0.06
CA GLY A 21 9.29 -2.03 -1.42
C GLY A 21 9.74 -3.43 -1.84
N GLU A 22 10.29 -4.25 -0.92
CA GLU A 22 10.85 -5.57 -1.24
C GLU A 22 9.80 -6.55 -1.75
N GLY A 23 8.57 -6.49 -1.22
CA GLY A 23 7.47 -7.32 -1.70
C GLY A 23 7.16 -7.08 -3.18
N ALA A 24 7.00 -5.81 -3.58
CA ALA A 24 6.71 -5.44 -4.96
C ALA A 24 7.89 -5.74 -5.88
N LYS A 25 9.13 -5.59 -5.41
CA LYS A 25 10.33 -5.96 -6.14
C LYS A 25 10.38 -7.45 -6.47
N ARG A 26 10.10 -8.32 -5.49
CA ARG A 26 10.19 -9.78 -5.66
C ARG A 26 9.10 -10.34 -6.57
N TYR A 27 7.86 -9.88 -6.38
CA TYR A 27 6.70 -10.46 -7.05
C TYR A 27 6.21 -9.66 -8.25
N GLY A 28 6.62 -8.40 -8.39
CA GLY A 28 6.04 -7.44 -9.32
C GLY A 28 4.69 -6.93 -8.83
N GLY A 29 4.09 -6.02 -9.58
CA GLY A 29 2.76 -5.50 -9.34
C GLY A 29 2.18 -4.85 -10.59
N ARG A 30 0.96 -4.31 -10.50
CA ARG A 30 0.30 -3.68 -11.64
C ARG A 30 1.12 -2.54 -12.25
N TRP A 31 1.84 -1.80 -11.41
CA TRP A 31 2.59 -0.59 -11.79
C TRP A 31 4.12 -0.75 -11.71
N ASN A 32 4.63 -1.95 -11.40
CA ASN A 32 6.08 -2.19 -11.34
C ASN A 32 6.46 -3.60 -11.80
N SER A 33 7.52 -3.71 -12.59
CA SER A 33 8.09 -4.99 -12.99
C SER A 33 8.88 -5.65 -11.85
N LYS A 34 9.06 -6.98 -11.90
CA LYS A 34 9.96 -7.70 -10.99
C LYS A 34 11.37 -7.10 -11.05
N GLY A 35 12.01 -6.95 -9.90
CA GLY A 35 13.30 -6.29 -9.74
C GLY A 35 13.22 -4.79 -9.42
N VAL A 36 12.06 -4.15 -9.62
CA VAL A 36 11.85 -2.72 -9.33
C VAL A 36 11.11 -2.54 -8.01
N VAL A 37 11.69 -1.77 -7.08
CA VAL A 37 11.06 -1.46 -5.78
C VAL A 37 9.88 -0.52 -5.96
N CYS A 38 8.77 -0.81 -5.26
CA CYS A 38 7.59 0.03 -5.26
C CYS A 38 6.79 -0.16 -3.97
N VAL A 39 6.16 0.90 -3.49
CA VAL A 39 5.21 0.86 -2.36
C VAL A 39 3.86 1.34 -2.85
N TYR A 40 2.84 0.50 -2.67
CA TYR A 40 1.47 0.79 -3.05
C TYR A 40 0.72 1.40 -1.87
N LEU A 41 0.03 2.50 -2.13
CA LEU A 41 -0.82 3.21 -1.19
C LEU A 41 -2.20 3.41 -1.85
N ALA A 42 -3.24 3.54 -1.03
CA ALA A 42 -4.59 3.89 -1.45
C ALA A 42 -4.97 5.30 -0.96
N ASN A 43 -5.89 5.97 -1.65
CA ASN A 43 -6.40 7.29 -1.24
C ASN A 43 -7.46 7.20 -0.13
N SER A 44 -7.98 6.01 0.17
CA SER A 44 -8.93 5.77 1.27
C SER A 44 -8.67 4.43 1.95
N ILE A 45 -9.12 4.30 3.20
CA ILE A 45 -9.05 3.05 3.97
C ILE A 45 -9.87 1.95 3.29
N SER A 46 -11.07 2.29 2.78
CA SER A 46 -11.95 1.33 2.10
C SER A 46 -11.31 0.74 0.85
N LEU A 47 -10.58 1.55 0.06
CA LEU A 47 -9.86 1.07 -1.12
C LEU A 47 -8.69 0.16 -0.73
N ALA A 48 -7.90 0.53 0.29
CA ALA A 48 -6.83 -0.33 0.80
C ALA A 48 -7.37 -1.69 1.29
N MET A 49 -8.55 -1.70 1.90
CA MET A 49 -9.19 -2.91 2.41
C MET A 49 -9.74 -3.78 1.27
N LEU A 50 -10.31 -3.18 0.23
CA LEU A 50 -10.81 -3.90 -0.96
C LEU A 50 -9.70 -4.72 -1.63
N GLU A 51 -8.52 -4.12 -1.79
CA GLU A 51 -7.34 -4.81 -2.34
C GLU A 51 -6.94 -6.04 -1.53
N ILE A 52 -7.17 -6.03 -0.21
CA ILE A 52 -6.89 -7.18 0.64
C ILE A 52 -8.01 -8.23 0.55
N LEU A 53 -9.28 -7.80 0.58
CA LEU A 53 -10.42 -8.70 0.58
C LEU A 53 -10.52 -9.53 -0.71
N VAL A 54 -10.17 -8.96 -1.87
CA VAL A 54 -10.10 -9.70 -3.15
C VAL A 54 -9.11 -10.86 -3.08
N HIS A 55 -8.08 -10.76 -2.24
CA HIS A 55 -7.02 -11.77 -2.12
C HIS A 55 -7.19 -12.70 -0.90
N ILE A 56 -8.26 -12.54 -0.12
CA ILE A 56 -8.49 -13.30 1.12
C ILE A 56 -9.80 -14.10 1.03
N ASN A 57 -9.69 -15.42 1.13
CA ASN A 57 -10.85 -16.32 1.24
C ASN A 57 -11.41 -16.48 2.67
N GLN A 58 -10.78 -15.86 3.68
CA GLN A 58 -11.16 -16.00 5.11
C GLN A 58 -11.01 -14.69 5.91
N GLN A 59 -12.12 -14.12 6.38
CA GLN A 59 -12.17 -12.85 7.14
C GLN A 59 -11.37 -12.86 8.45
N SER A 60 -11.13 -14.04 9.05
CA SER A 60 -10.35 -14.19 10.28
C SER A 60 -8.91 -13.67 10.16
N LEU A 61 -8.37 -13.62 8.94
CA LEU A 61 -7.02 -13.13 8.67
C LEU A 61 -6.85 -11.63 8.88
N LEU A 62 -7.95 -10.84 8.91
CA LEU A 62 -7.91 -9.39 9.10
C LEU A 62 -7.28 -8.97 10.45
N LYS A 63 -7.35 -9.83 11.47
CA LYS A 63 -6.73 -9.59 12.79
C LYS A 63 -5.20 -9.49 12.75
N HIS A 64 -4.58 -9.96 11.66
CA HIS A 64 -3.14 -9.94 11.46
C HIS A 64 -2.70 -8.86 10.48
N TYR A 65 -3.51 -7.81 10.30
CA TYR A 65 -3.16 -6.67 9.47
C TYR A 65 -3.08 -5.39 10.31
N GLN A 66 -2.25 -4.47 9.85
CA GLN A 66 -2.04 -3.17 10.46
C GLN A 66 -2.20 -2.09 9.39
N LEU A 67 -2.93 -1.03 9.74
CA LEU A 67 -3.15 0.14 8.90
C LEU A 67 -2.10 1.20 9.20
N PHE A 68 -1.51 1.75 8.15
CA PHE A 68 -0.73 2.99 8.18
C PHE A 68 -1.54 4.09 7.50
N GLU A 69 -1.66 5.22 8.18
CA GLU A 69 -2.07 6.51 7.61
C GLU A 69 -0.81 7.35 7.38
N LEU A 70 -0.67 7.89 6.18
CA LEU A 70 0.43 8.75 5.77
C LEU A 70 -0.10 10.10 5.30
N GLU A 71 0.63 11.16 5.63
CA GLU A 71 0.43 12.48 5.04
C GLU A 71 1.53 12.77 4.03
N LEU A 72 1.14 13.00 2.78
CA LEU A 72 2.06 13.25 1.67
C LEU A 72 1.97 14.72 1.25
N PRO A 73 3.08 15.48 1.25
CA PRO A 73 3.10 16.85 0.75
C PRO A 73 2.75 16.90 -0.74
N ILE A 74 1.79 17.75 -1.13
CA ILE A 74 1.35 17.86 -2.53
C ILE A 74 2.51 18.18 -3.49
N LYS A 75 3.50 18.96 -3.03
CA LYS A 75 4.69 19.31 -3.81
C LYS A 75 5.57 18.11 -4.24
N GLN A 76 5.39 16.95 -3.61
CA GLN A 76 6.14 15.72 -3.93
C GLN A 76 5.31 14.74 -4.78
N ILE A 77 4.10 15.12 -5.17
CA ILE A 77 3.17 14.25 -5.91
C ILE A 77 3.17 14.63 -7.38
N GLN A 78 3.55 13.67 -8.20
CA GLN A 78 3.33 13.71 -9.64
C GLN A 78 2.03 12.95 -9.96
N ARG A 79 1.08 13.61 -10.63
CA ARG A 79 -0.09 12.94 -11.20
C ARG A 79 0.28 12.42 -12.58
N LEU A 80 -0.12 11.18 -12.86
CA LEU A 80 0.00 10.59 -14.18
C LEU A 80 -1.39 10.64 -14.81
N ASP A 81 -1.49 11.27 -15.98
CA ASP A 81 -2.74 11.27 -16.74
C ASP A 81 -2.98 9.87 -17.34
N PRO A 82 -4.25 9.45 -17.53
CA PRO A 82 -4.61 8.11 -18.00
C PRO A 82 -4.08 7.76 -19.41
#